data_AF-A0A0G2FQK7-F1
#
_entry.id   AF-A0A0G2FQK7-F1
#
_cell.length_a   1.000
_cell.length_b   1.000
_cell.length_c   1.000
_cell.angle_alpha   90.00
_cell.angle_beta   90.00
_cell.angle_gamma   90.00
#
_symmetry.space_group_name_H-M   'P 1'
#
loop_
_entity.id
_entity.type
_entity.pdbx_description
1 polymer ?
#
loop_
_entity_poly.entity_id
_entity_poly.type
_entity_poly.pdbx_seq_one_letter_code
_entity_poly.pdbx_strand_id
1 'polypeptide(L)'
;MAALWMAKCGIDFRIIDKRATKVFKGQADSLQARTIEILDSFGIADDINKRAAHLLETQFWASGENGDAIEPVGTASEYHPDLSRFHQVLINQGRLGFLLQKHTHTPQSCLLTRGEAGQIERTLLDAIKSLSNVRVERGVAPTRLHLDSHHESADDPRAHPVAVTLRHLTEAEMPRASVVPQPGSFGVNPGDEAELEREPMGKEGAEEVVRAKYVLGCDGARSWTRRQVGIELVGEGRDALWGAADGVPDVDTDFREWYLPWWWWFSHGDVVGLS
;
A
#
# COMPACT_ATOMS: atom_id res chain seq x y z
N MET A 1 -5.99 6.66 4.40
CA MET A 1 -5.69 7.41 5.65
C MET A 1 -6.35 8.77 5.73
N ALA A 2 -6.06 9.75 4.86
CA ALA A 2 -6.68 11.08 4.97
C ALA A 2 -8.23 11.03 4.96
N ALA A 3 -8.81 10.32 3.99
CA ALA A 3 -10.26 10.08 3.92
C ALA A 3 -10.84 9.41 5.19
N LEU A 4 -10.09 8.49 5.80
CA LEU A 4 -10.52 7.81 7.02
C LEU A 4 -10.59 8.78 8.21
N TRP A 5 -9.62 9.68 8.35
CA TRP A 5 -9.68 10.75 9.35
C TRP A 5 -10.83 11.71 9.09
N MET A 6 -11.03 12.14 7.84
CA MET A 6 -12.15 13.03 7.48
C MET A 6 -13.50 12.38 7.81
N ALA A 7 -13.68 11.09 7.47
CA ALA A 7 -14.86 10.32 7.82
C ALA A 7 -15.07 10.24 9.35
N LYS A 8 -14.02 9.90 10.10
CA LYS A 8 -14.08 9.84 11.58
C LYS A 8 -14.42 11.19 12.22
N CYS A 9 -13.97 12.29 11.63
CA CYS A 9 -14.24 13.65 12.11
C CYS A 9 -15.55 14.25 11.60
N GLY A 10 -16.30 13.54 10.72
CA GLY A 10 -17.54 14.05 10.14
C GLY A 10 -17.33 15.27 9.22
N ILE A 11 -16.17 15.37 8.59
CA ILE A 11 -15.86 16.44 7.62
C ILE A 11 -16.35 15.99 6.24
N ASP A 12 -17.00 16.86 5.48
CA ASP A 12 -17.39 16.56 4.10
C ASP A 12 -16.16 16.50 3.19
N PHE A 13 -16.00 15.41 2.43
CA PHE A 13 -14.89 15.23 1.51
C PHE A 13 -15.28 14.46 0.25
N ARG A 14 -14.47 14.63 -0.79
CA ARG A 14 -14.46 13.81 -2.00
C ARG A 14 -13.07 13.18 -2.14
N ILE A 15 -13.02 11.98 -2.69
CA ILE A 15 -11.77 11.27 -2.99
C ILE A 15 -11.83 10.81 -4.44
N ILE A 16 -10.83 11.22 -5.22
CA ILE A 16 -10.71 10.91 -6.65
C ILE A 16 -9.47 10.07 -6.91
N ASP A 17 -9.55 9.16 -7.89
CA ASP A 17 -8.40 8.43 -8.42
C ASP A 17 -8.54 8.33 -9.94
N LYS A 18 -7.43 8.55 -10.66
CA LYS A 18 -7.39 8.46 -12.12
C LYS A 18 -7.43 7.02 -12.64
N ARG A 19 -7.13 6.04 -11.80
CA ARG A 19 -7.15 4.61 -12.15
C ARG A 19 -8.60 4.12 -12.26
N ALA A 20 -8.83 3.14 -13.13
CA ALA A 20 -10.14 2.53 -13.32
C ALA A 20 -10.63 1.77 -12.08
N THR A 21 -9.72 1.04 -11.43
CA THR A 21 -10.00 0.14 -10.30
C THR A 21 -9.02 0.39 -9.15
N LYS A 22 -9.21 -0.31 -8.03
CA LYS A 22 -8.28 -0.27 -6.91
C LYS A 22 -6.94 -0.91 -7.24
N VAL A 23 -5.97 -0.75 -6.35
CA VAL A 23 -4.69 -1.43 -6.50
C VAL A 23 -4.82 -2.85 -5.97
N PHE A 24 -4.92 -3.82 -6.88
CA PHE A 24 -4.88 -5.25 -6.50
C PHE A 24 -3.46 -5.70 -6.16
N LYS A 25 -2.49 -5.23 -6.96
CA LYS A 25 -1.07 -5.50 -6.76
C LYS A 25 -0.31 -4.20 -6.41
N GLY A 26 -0.11 -3.96 -5.11
CA GLY A 26 0.65 -2.84 -4.58
C GLY A 26 2.14 -3.14 -4.47
N GLN A 27 2.96 -2.10 -4.29
CA GLN A 27 4.41 -2.21 -4.15
C GLN A 27 4.89 -2.23 -2.68
N ALA A 28 3.97 -2.05 -1.74
CA ALA A 28 4.25 -2.04 -0.31
C ALA A 28 3.57 -3.25 0.35
N ASP A 29 4.30 -3.87 1.27
CA ASP A 29 3.95 -5.12 1.96
C ASP A 29 4.01 -4.98 3.49
N SER A 30 4.84 -4.08 4.01
CA SER A 30 5.15 -3.98 5.44
C SER A 30 4.41 -2.85 6.14
N LEU A 31 3.95 -3.13 7.36
CA LEU A 31 3.44 -2.14 8.31
C LEU A 31 4.31 -2.11 9.55
N GLN A 32 4.92 -0.96 9.80
CA GLN A 32 5.67 -0.67 11.02
C GLN A 32 4.75 -0.65 12.25
N ALA A 33 5.30 -1.02 13.40
CA ALA A 33 4.58 -1.07 14.68
C ALA A 33 3.79 0.22 14.98
N ARG A 34 4.42 1.39 14.76
CA ARG A 34 3.77 2.69 14.98
C ARG A 34 2.59 2.94 14.02
N THR A 35 2.66 2.42 12.80
CA THR A 35 1.53 2.49 11.85
C THR A 35 0.37 1.65 12.36
N ILE A 36 0.63 0.47 12.93
CA ILE A 36 -0.41 -0.38 13.51
C ILE A 36 -1.06 0.30 14.71
N GLU A 37 -0.30 1.01 15.55
CA GLU A 37 -0.88 1.82 16.64
C GLU A 37 -1.84 2.90 16.13
N ILE A 38 -1.49 3.56 15.02
CA ILE A 38 -2.39 4.54 14.38
C ILE A 38 -3.65 3.84 13.89
N LEU A 39 -3.52 2.67 13.26
CA LEU A 39 -4.65 1.88 12.74
C LEU A 39 -5.53 1.32 13.88
N ASP A 40 -4.95 1.05 15.05
CA ASP A 40 -5.67 0.64 16.25
C ASP A 40 -6.59 1.74 16.75
N SER A 41 -6.20 3.02 16.60
CA SER A 41 -7.09 4.14 16.91
C SER A 41 -8.37 4.19 16.05
N PHE A 42 -8.43 3.41 14.97
CA PHE A 42 -9.60 3.21 14.13
C PHE A 42 -10.27 1.84 14.32
N GLY A 43 -9.79 1.01 15.25
CA GLY A 43 -10.34 -0.31 15.55
C GLY A 43 -10.05 -1.38 14.49
N ILE A 44 -9.10 -1.14 13.59
CA ILE A 44 -8.78 -2.05 12.47
C ILE A 44 -7.44 -2.79 12.64
N ALA A 45 -6.68 -2.52 13.70
CA ALA A 45 -5.41 -3.20 13.95
C ALA A 45 -5.60 -4.71 14.17
N ASP A 46 -6.68 -5.11 14.83
CA ASP A 46 -6.96 -6.51 15.14
C ASP A 46 -7.15 -7.36 13.86
N ASP A 47 -7.92 -6.84 12.90
CA ASP A 47 -8.16 -7.50 11.61
C ASP A 47 -6.88 -7.58 10.78
N ILE A 48 -6.05 -6.54 10.85
CA ILE A 48 -4.74 -6.50 10.23
C ILE A 48 -3.83 -7.58 10.83
N ASN A 49 -3.68 -7.61 12.16
CA ASN A 49 -2.78 -8.55 12.84
C ASN A 49 -3.18 -10.02 12.63
N LYS A 50 -4.48 -10.32 12.50
CA LYS A 50 -4.98 -11.69 12.23
C LYS A 50 -4.61 -12.20 10.83
N ARG A 51 -4.37 -11.29 9.88
CA ARG A 51 -4.13 -11.60 8.45
C ARG A 51 -2.67 -11.42 8.03
N ALA A 52 -1.90 -10.67 8.80
CA ALA A 52 -0.51 -10.34 8.50
C ALA A 52 0.47 -11.37 9.05
N ALA A 53 1.59 -11.61 8.35
CA ALA A 53 2.72 -12.36 8.88
C ALA A 53 3.51 -11.47 9.84
N HIS A 54 3.87 -12.00 11.02
CA HIS A 54 4.52 -11.21 12.07
C HIS A 54 6.03 -11.29 11.90
N LEU A 55 6.69 -10.13 11.82
CA LEU A 55 8.14 -10.04 11.79
C LEU A 55 8.67 -10.22 13.21
N LEU A 56 9.30 -11.35 13.51
CA LEU A 56 9.82 -11.64 14.85
C LEU A 56 11.34 -11.53 14.93
N GLU A 57 12.01 -12.00 13.90
CA GLU A 57 13.48 -12.07 13.81
C GLU A 57 13.91 -11.91 12.36
N THR A 58 15.05 -11.25 12.16
CA THR A 58 15.71 -11.11 10.86
C THR A 58 17.05 -11.85 10.89
N GLN A 59 17.30 -12.69 9.87
CA GLN A 59 18.56 -13.39 9.70
C GLN A 59 19.47 -12.64 8.72
N PHE A 60 20.72 -12.37 9.13
CA PHE A 60 21.74 -11.78 8.28
C PHE A 60 22.66 -12.84 7.71
N TRP A 61 22.94 -12.74 6.41
CA TRP A 61 23.87 -13.59 5.70
C TRP A 61 24.94 -12.75 5.01
N ALA A 62 26.17 -13.26 5.00
CA ALA A 62 27.27 -12.67 4.25
C ALA A 62 27.97 -13.73 3.40
N SER A 63 28.78 -13.27 2.45
CA SER A 63 29.65 -14.15 1.68
C SER A 63 30.70 -14.78 2.60
N GLY A 64 30.83 -16.11 2.54
CA GLY A 64 31.90 -16.82 3.25
C GLY A 64 33.27 -16.49 2.69
N GLU A 65 34.34 -16.86 3.41
CA GLU A 65 35.73 -16.43 3.11
C GLU A 65 36.17 -16.65 1.64
N ASN A 66 35.72 -17.73 1.00
CA ASN A 66 36.09 -18.07 -0.37
C ASN A 66 35.14 -17.50 -1.44
N GLY A 67 34.04 -16.85 -1.07
CA GLY A 67 33.06 -16.30 -2.01
C GLY A 67 32.06 -17.29 -2.61
N ASP A 68 32.29 -18.60 -2.43
CA ASP A 68 31.52 -19.68 -3.06
C ASP A 68 30.20 -20.03 -2.35
N ALA A 69 29.98 -19.51 -1.15
CA ALA A 69 28.80 -19.76 -0.34
C ALA A 69 28.39 -18.53 0.47
N ILE A 70 27.13 -18.48 0.90
CA ILE A 70 26.63 -17.56 1.92
C ILE A 70 26.57 -18.29 3.26
N GLU A 71 26.88 -17.58 4.33
CA GLU A 71 26.85 -18.11 5.69
C GLU A 71 26.11 -17.16 6.64
N PRO A 72 25.41 -17.69 7.66
CA PRO A 72 24.69 -16.87 8.62
C PRO A 72 25.69 -16.15 9.52
N VAL A 73 25.60 -14.82 9.59
CA VAL A 73 26.54 -13.99 10.37
C VAL A 73 25.92 -13.38 11.62
N GLY A 74 24.60 -13.45 11.76
CA GLY A 74 23.91 -13.00 12.97
C GLY A 74 22.41 -12.88 12.79
N THR A 75 21.71 -12.68 13.90
CA THR A 75 20.28 -12.39 13.91
C THR A 75 19.98 -11.11 14.68
N ALA A 76 18.87 -10.48 14.35
CA ALA A 76 18.31 -9.39 15.14
C ALA A 76 16.84 -9.69 15.45
N SER A 77 16.44 -9.47 16.70
CA SER A 77 15.03 -9.48 17.04
C SER A 77 14.37 -8.22 16.48
N GLU A 78 13.22 -8.42 15.84
CA GLU A 78 12.34 -7.35 15.38
C GLU A 78 11.27 -7.03 16.44
N TYR A 79 11.28 -7.74 17.57
CA TYR A 79 10.38 -7.53 18.68
C TYR A 79 11.03 -6.63 19.75
N HIS A 80 10.46 -5.43 19.90
CA HIS A 80 10.88 -4.46 20.89
C HIS A 80 9.70 -4.06 21.80
N PRO A 81 9.41 -4.84 22.87
CA PRO A 81 8.24 -4.60 23.73
C PRO A 81 8.27 -3.24 24.42
N ASP A 82 9.47 -2.69 24.67
CA ASP A 82 9.63 -1.36 25.28
C ASP A 82 9.24 -0.22 24.32
N LEU A 83 9.16 -0.47 23.01
CA LEU A 83 8.83 0.53 22.00
C LEU A 83 7.35 0.52 21.63
N SER A 84 6.74 -0.66 21.51
CA SER A 84 5.36 -0.81 21.06
C SER A 84 4.78 -2.16 21.47
N ARG A 85 3.47 -2.19 21.73
CA ARG A 85 2.72 -3.46 21.95
C ARG A 85 2.48 -4.26 20.66
N PHE A 86 2.61 -3.60 19.50
CA PHE A 86 2.50 -4.21 18.18
C PHE A 86 3.88 -4.48 17.59
N HIS A 87 3.96 -5.51 16.76
CA HIS A 87 5.15 -5.88 15.98
C HIS A 87 5.09 -5.26 14.60
N GLN A 88 6.22 -5.20 13.90
CA GLN A 88 6.18 -5.03 12.46
C GLN A 88 5.49 -6.26 11.84
N VAL A 89 4.64 -6.03 10.84
CA VAL A 89 3.95 -7.11 10.14
C VAL A 89 4.08 -6.96 8.63
N LEU A 90 4.06 -8.09 7.94
CA LEU A 90 4.02 -8.21 6.49
C LEU A 90 2.60 -8.60 6.07
N ILE A 91 1.97 -7.78 5.26
CA ILE A 91 0.70 -8.03 4.60
C ILE A 91 1.02 -8.13 3.12
N ASN A 92 1.59 -9.27 2.74
CA ASN A 92 1.80 -9.58 1.33
C ASN A 92 0.46 -9.99 0.69
N GLN A 93 0.42 -9.82 -0.63
CA GLN A 93 -0.63 -10.22 -1.53
C GLN A 93 -0.65 -11.73 -1.85
N GLY A 94 0.25 -12.54 -1.28
CA GLY A 94 0.35 -13.97 -1.52
C GLY A 94 -0.49 -14.85 -0.59
N ARG A 95 -1.22 -15.83 -1.16
CA ARG A 95 -1.85 -16.95 -0.43
C ARG A 95 -0.77 -17.96 0.01
N LEU A 96 -0.16 -17.77 1.18
CA LEU A 96 0.74 -18.81 1.74
C LEU A 96 -0.04 -19.95 2.44
N GLY A 97 -1.25 -19.65 2.95
CA GLY A 97 -2.01 -20.57 3.81
C GLY A 97 -2.57 -21.84 3.15
N PHE A 98 -2.49 -22.00 1.82
CA PHE A 98 -3.09 -23.16 1.12
C PHE A 98 -2.10 -24.27 0.78
N LEU A 99 -0.80 -23.99 0.67
CA LEU A 99 0.17 -24.96 0.14
C LEU A 99 0.76 -25.89 1.21
N LEU A 100 0.86 -25.45 2.46
CA LEU A 100 1.49 -26.26 3.51
C LEU A 100 0.58 -27.29 4.18
N GLN A 101 -0.75 -27.21 3.96
CA GLN A 101 -1.68 -28.20 4.51
C GLN A 101 -1.57 -29.57 3.80
N LYS A 102 -0.97 -29.65 2.60
CA LYS A 102 -0.85 -30.91 1.87
C LYS A 102 0.42 -31.71 2.17
N HIS A 103 1.50 -31.10 2.70
CA HIS A 103 2.82 -31.75 2.61
C HIS A 103 3.75 -31.69 3.82
N THR A 104 3.36 -31.17 5.00
CA THR A 104 4.32 -31.16 6.15
C THR A 104 3.72 -31.59 7.49
N HIS A 105 4.35 -32.60 8.10
CA HIS A 105 4.20 -33.00 9.51
C HIS A 105 5.18 -32.19 10.41
N THR A 106 5.18 -30.85 10.31
CA THR A 106 6.03 -30.00 11.16
C THR A 106 5.23 -29.38 12.32
N PRO A 107 5.84 -29.26 13.52
CA PRO A 107 5.16 -28.77 14.70
C PRO A 107 4.97 -27.25 14.63
N GLN A 108 3.72 -26.83 14.44
CA GLN A 108 2.95 -25.76 15.11
C GLN A 108 3.56 -24.39 15.50
N SER A 109 4.79 -24.02 15.15
CA SER A 109 5.36 -22.69 15.49
C SER A 109 5.56 -21.74 14.31
N CYS A 110 5.28 -22.13 13.07
CA CYS A 110 5.19 -21.17 11.97
C CYS A 110 3.78 -20.55 11.94
N LEU A 111 3.66 -19.32 12.46
CA LEU A 111 2.50 -18.44 12.30
C LEU A 111 2.34 -18.04 10.82
N LEU A 112 1.85 -18.99 10.02
CA LEU A 112 1.44 -18.79 8.64
C LEU A 112 0.03 -18.22 8.66
N THR A 113 -0.06 -16.91 8.81
CA THR A 113 -1.31 -16.19 8.65
C THR A 113 -1.75 -16.22 7.18
N ARG A 114 -3.07 -16.25 6.99
CA ARG A 114 -3.70 -16.23 5.67
C ARG A 114 -3.47 -14.85 5.04
N GLY A 115 -2.32 -14.68 4.37
CA GLY A 115 -2.08 -13.58 3.46
C GLY A 115 -3.14 -13.59 2.36
N GLU A 116 -4.04 -12.63 2.42
CA GLU A 116 -5.03 -12.35 1.37
C GLU A 116 -4.60 -11.04 0.72
N ALA A 117 -4.67 -10.94 -0.61
CA ALA A 117 -4.24 -9.73 -1.32
C ALA A 117 -5.15 -8.53 -1.10
N GLY A 118 -4.56 -7.33 -1.21
CA GLY A 118 -5.28 -6.05 -1.20
C GLY A 118 -5.83 -5.62 0.17
N GLN A 119 -5.44 -6.28 1.27
CA GLN A 119 -6.10 -6.10 2.58
C GLN A 119 -5.96 -4.68 3.14
N ILE A 120 -4.80 -4.02 3.03
CA ILE A 120 -4.65 -2.69 3.64
C ILE A 120 -5.60 -1.68 2.99
N GLU A 121 -5.62 -1.58 1.65
CA GLU A 121 -6.54 -0.68 0.95
C GLU A 121 -7.99 -1.09 1.24
N ARG A 122 -8.31 -2.40 1.23
CA ARG A 122 -9.65 -2.89 1.52
C ARG A 122 -10.13 -2.55 2.93
N THR A 123 -9.36 -2.88 3.96
CA THR A 123 -9.67 -2.58 5.36
C THR A 123 -9.88 -1.07 5.55
N LEU A 124 -9.06 -0.24 4.90
CA LEU A 124 -9.25 1.21 4.93
C LEU A 124 -10.53 1.66 4.22
N LEU A 125 -10.84 1.09 3.05
CA LEU A 125 -12.06 1.41 2.31
C LEU A 125 -13.31 0.97 3.07
N ASP A 126 -13.30 -0.22 3.67
CA ASP A 126 -14.42 -0.73 4.47
C ASP A 126 -14.61 0.10 5.75
N ALA A 127 -13.53 0.55 6.39
CA ALA A 127 -13.60 1.49 7.51
C ALA A 127 -14.13 2.88 7.10
N ILE A 128 -13.80 3.37 5.88
CA ILE A 128 -14.37 4.63 5.37
C ILE A 128 -15.88 4.45 5.10
N LYS A 129 -16.28 3.32 4.50
CA LYS A 129 -17.69 3.00 4.21
C LYS A 129 -18.53 2.84 5.49
N SER A 130 -17.94 2.36 6.60
CA SER A 130 -18.65 2.21 7.87
C SER A 130 -18.85 3.55 8.60
N LEU A 131 -17.99 4.53 8.33
CA LEU A 131 -18.03 5.86 8.95
C LEU A 131 -18.68 6.94 8.07
N SER A 132 -18.83 6.71 6.77
CA SER A 132 -19.31 7.69 5.81
C SER A 132 -19.95 7.05 4.57
N ASN A 133 -20.73 7.83 3.82
CA ASN A 133 -21.28 7.41 2.53
C ASN A 133 -20.34 7.67 1.34
N VAL A 134 -19.09 8.08 1.60
CA VAL A 134 -18.15 8.48 0.56
C VAL A 134 -17.52 7.25 -0.09
N ARG A 135 -17.45 7.26 -1.42
CA ARG A 135 -16.73 6.26 -2.22
C ARG A 135 -15.63 6.95 -3.03
N VAL A 136 -14.62 6.18 -3.44
CA VAL A 136 -13.58 6.65 -4.34
C VAL A 136 -14.16 6.82 -5.74
N GLU A 137 -14.11 8.04 -6.25
CA GLU A 137 -14.49 8.37 -7.63
C GLU A 137 -13.32 8.02 -8.57
N ARG A 138 -13.44 6.88 -9.25
CA ARG A 138 -12.40 6.31 -10.10
C ARG A 138 -12.53 6.75 -11.56
N GLY A 139 -11.41 6.80 -12.26
CA GLY A 139 -11.31 7.38 -13.60
C GLY A 139 -11.51 8.90 -13.59
N VAL A 140 -11.12 9.59 -12.52
CA VAL A 140 -11.22 11.05 -12.41
C VAL A 140 -9.85 11.64 -12.15
N ALA A 141 -9.44 12.61 -12.95
CA ALA A 141 -8.14 13.27 -12.80
C ALA A 141 -8.29 14.80 -12.78
N PRO A 142 -7.52 15.51 -11.93
CA PRO A 142 -7.48 16.95 -11.98
C PRO A 142 -6.69 17.42 -13.22
N THR A 143 -7.20 18.46 -13.88
CA THR A 143 -6.58 19.06 -15.08
C THR A 143 -6.12 20.49 -14.84
N ARG A 144 -6.75 21.21 -13.91
CA ARG A 144 -6.38 22.59 -13.54
C ARG A 144 -6.60 22.84 -12.05
N LEU A 145 -5.66 23.55 -11.43
CA LEU A 145 -5.78 24.07 -10.07
C LEU A 145 -5.74 25.60 -10.14
N HIS A 146 -6.69 26.25 -9.47
CA HIS A 146 -6.71 27.68 -9.27
C HIS A 146 -6.80 27.98 -7.78
N LEU A 147 -5.88 28.81 -7.29
CA LEU A 147 -5.87 29.31 -5.93
C LEU A 147 -6.25 30.79 -5.97
N ASP A 148 -7.30 31.15 -5.24
CA ASP A 148 -7.60 32.55 -4.99
C ASP A 148 -6.47 33.17 -4.17
N SER A 149 -5.85 34.22 -4.72
CA SER A 149 -4.70 34.90 -4.12
C SER A 149 -5.10 36.03 -3.16
N HIS A 150 -6.40 36.30 -2.99
CA HIS A 150 -6.87 37.30 -2.03
C HIS A 150 -6.77 36.78 -0.59
N HIS A 151 -5.91 37.42 0.20
CA HIS A 151 -5.64 37.02 1.60
C HIS A 151 -6.90 36.94 2.47
N GLU A 152 -7.91 37.79 2.21
CA GLU A 152 -9.21 37.78 2.91
C GLU A 152 -10.02 36.50 2.68
N SER A 153 -9.84 35.86 1.52
CA SER A 153 -10.49 34.59 1.14
C SER A 153 -9.85 33.38 1.84
N ALA A 154 -8.57 33.48 2.24
CA ALA A 154 -7.85 32.41 2.91
C ALA A 154 -8.24 32.27 4.39
N ASP A 155 -8.54 33.40 5.05
CA ASP A 155 -8.86 33.45 6.48
C ASP A 155 -10.38 33.34 6.76
N ASP A 156 -11.25 33.43 5.74
CA ASP A 156 -12.70 33.23 5.92
C ASP A 156 -13.04 31.72 5.99
N PRO A 157 -13.55 31.21 7.13
CA PRO A 157 -13.90 29.80 7.28
C PRO A 157 -15.04 29.34 6.36
N ARG A 158 -15.75 30.26 5.71
CA ARG A 158 -16.84 29.97 4.76
C ARG A 158 -16.40 30.05 3.30
N ALA A 159 -15.25 30.65 3.02
CA ALA A 159 -14.74 30.77 1.66
C ALA A 159 -14.29 29.40 1.11
N HIS A 160 -14.27 29.30 -0.22
CA HIS A 160 -13.76 28.14 -0.95
C HIS A 160 -12.67 28.63 -1.91
N PRO A 161 -11.49 28.98 -1.38
CA PRO A 161 -10.43 29.67 -2.14
C PRO A 161 -9.79 28.77 -3.20
N VAL A 162 -10.02 27.46 -3.17
CA VAL A 162 -9.44 26.51 -4.13
C VAL A 162 -10.49 26.08 -5.14
N ALA A 163 -10.19 26.22 -6.42
CA ALA A 163 -10.98 25.65 -7.51
C ALA A 163 -10.15 24.61 -8.28
N VAL A 164 -10.70 23.41 -8.43
CA VAL A 164 -10.09 22.31 -9.17
C VAL A 164 -10.98 21.94 -10.34
N THR A 165 -10.43 21.99 -11.56
CA THR A 165 -11.09 21.40 -12.73
C THR A 165 -10.74 19.91 -12.77
N LEU A 166 -11.76 19.07 -12.81
CA LEU A 166 -11.67 17.62 -12.91
C LEU A 166 -12.15 17.16 -14.28
N ARG A 167 -11.46 16.16 -14.84
CA ARG A 167 -11.87 15.42 -16.03
C ARG A 167 -12.28 14.01 -15.65
N HIS A 168 -13.47 13.63 -16.08
CA HIS A 168 -13.96 12.25 -16.02
C HIS A 168 -13.38 11.51 -17.23
N LEU A 169 -12.38 10.66 -17.00
CA LEU A 169 -11.61 10.00 -18.04
C LEU A 169 -12.44 8.93 -18.75
N THR A 170 -12.34 8.92 -20.07
CA THR A 170 -12.75 7.78 -20.91
C THR A 170 -11.82 6.59 -20.68
N GLU A 171 -12.23 5.40 -21.09
CA GLU A 171 -11.42 4.18 -20.98
C GLU A 171 -10.04 4.31 -21.64
N ALA A 172 -9.98 5.00 -22.79
CA ALA A 172 -8.75 5.24 -23.52
C ALA A 172 -7.80 6.23 -22.82
N GLU A 173 -8.33 7.15 -22.01
CA GLU A 173 -7.53 8.16 -21.30
C GLU A 173 -7.03 7.68 -19.94
N MET A 174 -7.68 6.68 -19.36
CA MET A 174 -7.26 6.12 -18.08
C MET A 174 -5.85 5.53 -18.22
N PRO A 175 -4.97 5.73 -17.22
CA PRO A 175 -3.70 5.04 -17.19
C PRO A 175 -3.95 3.54 -17.30
N ARG A 176 -3.23 2.86 -18.21
CA ARG A 176 -3.29 1.40 -18.30
C ARG A 176 -3.08 0.83 -16.91
N ALA A 177 -4.05 0.03 -16.47
CA ALA A 177 -3.99 -0.58 -15.16
C ALA A 177 -2.70 -1.39 -15.03
N SER A 178 -2.14 -1.44 -13.83
CA SER A 178 -1.39 -2.62 -13.41
C SER A 178 -2.29 -3.83 -13.66
N VAL A 179 -1.77 -4.90 -14.28
CA VAL A 179 -2.51 -6.13 -14.62
C VAL A 179 -3.69 -6.36 -13.67
N VAL A 180 -4.92 -6.16 -14.15
CA VAL A 180 -6.12 -6.51 -13.37
C VAL A 180 -6.12 -8.03 -13.32
N PRO A 181 -6.00 -8.63 -12.14
CA PRO A 181 -5.84 -10.06 -12.05
C PRO A 181 -7.19 -10.75 -12.34
N GLN A 182 -7.15 -11.94 -12.94
CA GLN A 182 -8.38 -12.68 -13.21
C GLN A 182 -8.94 -13.26 -11.90
N PRO A 183 -10.27 -13.42 -11.76
CA PRO A 183 -10.86 -14.15 -10.64
C PRO A 183 -10.15 -15.50 -10.42
N GLY A 184 -9.83 -15.81 -9.17
CA GLY A 184 -9.10 -17.03 -8.80
C GLY A 184 -7.59 -17.03 -9.09
N SER A 185 -7.04 -15.95 -9.68
CA SER A 185 -5.58 -15.80 -9.84
C SER A 185 -4.86 -15.75 -8.49
N PHE A 186 -3.58 -16.12 -8.48
CA PHE A 186 -2.72 -15.98 -7.30
C PHE A 186 -2.71 -14.52 -6.83
N GLY A 187 -2.99 -14.32 -5.55
CA GLY A 187 -3.09 -12.99 -4.95
C GLY A 187 -4.32 -12.18 -5.36
N VAL A 188 -5.45 -12.83 -5.60
CA VAL A 188 -6.76 -12.18 -5.67
C VAL A 188 -7.64 -12.67 -4.53
N ASN A 189 -8.20 -11.74 -3.76
CA ASN A 189 -9.22 -12.08 -2.78
C ASN A 189 -10.57 -12.28 -3.49
N PRO A 190 -11.27 -13.41 -3.31
CA PRO A 190 -12.61 -13.60 -3.88
C PRO A 190 -13.60 -12.49 -3.50
N GLY A 191 -13.46 -11.91 -2.30
CA GLY A 191 -14.31 -10.80 -1.88
C GLY A 191 -14.04 -9.48 -2.63
N ASP A 192 -13.00 -9.41 -3.47
CA ASP A 192 -12.67 -8.24 -4.30
C ASP A 192 -13.16 -8.37 -5.74
N GLU A 193 -13.81 -9.49 -6.11
CA GLU A 193 -14.24 -9.76 -7.48
C GLU A 193 -15.19 -8.69 -8.04
N ALA A 194 -16.09 -8.16 -7.21
CA ALA A 194 -16.98 -7.06 -7.57
C ALA A 194 -16.25 -5.73 -7.83
N GLU A 195 -15.01 -5.59 -7.35
CA GLU A 195 -14.19 -4.40 -7.53
C GLU A 195 -13.20 -4.52 -8.71
N LEU A 196 -13.13 -5.71 -9.37
CA LEU A 196 -12.31 -5.97 -10.56
C LEU A 196 -12.77 -5.16 -11.78
N GLU A 197 -14.05 -4.82 -11.82
CA GLU A 197 -14.63 -3.98 -12.86
C GLU A 197 -14.94 -2.59 -12.31
N ARG A 198 -14.74 -1.57 -13.16
CA ARG A 198 -15.12 -0.20 -12.83
C ARG A 198 -16.64 -0.07 -12.95
N GLU A 199 -17.27 0.46 -11.91
CA GLU A 199 -18.63 0.99 -12.04
C GLU A 199 -18.60 2.28 -12.89
N PRO A 200 -19.31 2.33 -14.04
CA PRO A 200 -19.36 3.53 -14.87
C PRO A 200 -20.06 4.67 -14.13
N MET A 201 -19.53 5.89 -14.26
CA MET A 201 -20.06 7.07 -13.60
C MET A 201 -21.10 7.82 -14.45
N GLY A 202 -21.19 7.49 -15.75
CA GLY A 202 -22.09 8.15 -16.70
C GLY A 202 -21.69 9.59 -17.03
N LYS A 203 -20.43 9.95 -16.75
CA LYS A 203 -19.84 11.28 -16.96
C LYS A 203 -18.58 11.23 -17.82
N GLU A 204 -18.26 10.09 -18.42
CA GLU A 204 -17.03 9.86 -19.16
C GLU A 204 -16.85 10.90 -20.28
N GLY A 205 -15.69 11.53 -20.33
CA GLY A 205 -15.36 12.64 -21.24
C GLY A 205 -15.75 14.03 -20.74
N ALA A 206 -16.58 14.15 -19.69
CA ALA A 206 -17.02 15.43 -19.15
C ALA A 206 -15.97 16.10 -18.25
N GLU A 207 -16.12 17.42 -18.09
CA GLU A 207 -15.37 18.22 -17.13
C GLU A 207 -16.30 18.79 -16.07
N GLU A 208 -15.78 18.94 -14.85
CA GLU A 208 -16.46 19.62 -13.76
C GLU A 208 -15.49 20.52 -12.99
N VAL A 209 -16.01 21.59 -12.41
CA VAL A 209 -15.23 22.49 -11.54
C VAL A 209 -15.71 22.32 -10.11
N VAL A 210 -14.78 21.96 -9.23
CA VAL A 210 -15.03 21.76 -7.80
C VAL A 210 -14.42 22.92 -7.04
N ARG A 211 -15.25 23.65 -6.29
CA ARG A 211 -14.77 24.64 -5.31
C ARG A 211 -14.64 23.97 -3.95
N ALA A 212 -13.47 24.10 -3.35
CA ALA A 212 -13.12 23.45 -2.11
C ALA A 212 -12.45 24.45 -1.16
N LYS A 213 -12.59 24.18 0.14
CA LYS A 213 -11.81 24.89 1.17
C LYS A 213 -10.36 24.43 1.16
N TYR A 214 -10.15 23.13 1.00
CA TYR A 214 -8.85 22.48 1.02
C TYR A 214 -8.75 21.43 -0.10
N VAL A 215 -7.54 21.22 -0.59
CA VAL A 215 -7.19 20.13 -1.49
C VAL A 215 -5.97 19.41 -0.91
N LEU A 216 -6.07 18.09 -0.76
CA LEU A 216 -4.97 17.25 -0.29
C LEU A 216 -4.39 16.46 -1.47
N GLY A 217 -3.12 16.72 -1.80
CA GLY A 217 -2.40 16.01 -2.86
C GLY A 217 -1.81 14.69 -2.37
N CYS A 218 -2.52 13.58 -2.58
CA CYS A 218 -2.07 12.21 -2.28
C CYS A 218 -1.72 11.42 -3.57
N ASP A 219 -1.19 12.09 -4.59
CA ASP A 219 -1.05 11.63 -5.97
C ASP A 219 0.36 11.10 -6.34
N GLY A 220 1.11 10.67 -5.32
CA GLY A 220 2.35 9.89 -5.44
C GLY A 220 3.60 10.69 -5.85
N ALA A 221 4.70 9.97 -6.12
CA ALA A 221 6.02 10.58 -6.37
C ALA A 221 6.04 11.60 -7.52
N ARG A 222 5.24 11.37 -8.56
CA ARG A 222 5.06 12.26 -9.72
C ARG A 222 3.90 13.26 -9.56
N SER A 223 3.57 13.61 -8.31
CA SER A 223 2.45 14.46 -7.92
C SER A 223 2.23 15.61 -8.90
N TRP A 224 1.02 15.64 -9.46
CA TRP A 224 0.51 16.76 -10.23
C TRP A 224 0.25 17.94 -9.30
N THR A 225 -0.35 17.69 -8.13
CA THR A 225 -0.70 18.71 -7.14
C THR A 225 0.50 19.51 -6.68
N ARG A 226 1.59 18.82 -6.30
CA ARG A 226 2.87 19.44 -5.88
C ARG A 226 3.42 20.40 -6.94
N ARG A 227 3.37 19.98 -8.21
CA ARG A 227 3.86 20.80 -9.34
C ARG A 227 3.01 22.03 -9.58
N GLN A 228 1.69 21.97 -9.36
CA GLN A 228 0.82 23.15 -9.53
C GLN A 228 1.14 24.27 -8.54
N VAL A 229 1.65 23.93 -7.34
CA VAL A 229 1.98 24.89 -6.29
C VAL A 229 3.47 25.23 -6.22
N GLY A 230 4.26 24.77 -7.21
CA GLY A 230 5.69 25.13 -7.32
C GLY A 230 6.59 24.51 -6.25
N ILE A 231 6.18 23.43 -5.58
CA ILE A 231 7.04 22.75 -4.59
C ILE A 231 8.00 21.81 -5.31
N GLU A 232 9.29 22.09 -5.18
CA GLU A 232 10.35 21.26 -5.76
C GLU A 232 10.63 20.03 -4.89
N LEU A 233 10.87 18.89 -5.55
CA LEU A 233 11.33 17.67 -4.87
C LEU A 233 12.87 17.65 -4.94
N VAL A 234 13.51 18.18 -3.90
CA VAL A 234 14.97 18.20 -3.80
C VAL A 234 15.48 16.85 -3.31
N GLY A 235 16.31 16.20 -4.12
CA GLY A 235 16.97 14.94 -3.78
C GLY A 235 17.81 14.43 -4.94
N GLU A 236 18.76 13.55 -4.63
CA GLU A 236 19.60 12.88 -5.63
C GLU A 236 19.14 11.44 -5.82
N GLY A 237 19.10 10.99 -7.06
CA GLY A 237 18.93 9.57 -7.37
C GLY A 237 20.18 8.80 -6.98
N ARG A 238 20.02 7.52 -6.64
CA ARG A 238 21.14 6.57 -6.54
C ARG A 238 21.12 5.68 -7.76
N ASP A 239 22.29 5.31 -8.27
CA ASP A 239 22.44 4.41 -9.43
C ASP A 239 22.27 2.92 -9.07
N ALA A 240 21.62 2.62 -7.95
CA ALA A 240 21.35 1.25 -7.53
C ALA A 240 20.04 0.75 -8.15
N LEU A 241 20.12 -0.34 -8.93
CA LEU A 241 18.96 -1.00 -9.50
C LEU A 241 18.57 -2.20 -8.63
N TRP A 242 17.30 -2.28 -8.27
CA TRP A 242 16.75 -3.36 -7.45
C TRP A 242 15.59 -4.04 -8.17
N GLY A 243 15.57 -5.38 -8.13
CA GLY A 243 14.44 -6.19 -8.57
C GLY A 243 13.61 -6.65 -7.38
N ALA A 244 12.28 -6.64 -7.51
CA ALA A 244 11.37 -7.20 -6.52
C ALA A 244 10.51 -8.28 -7.18
N ALA A 245 10.37 -9.42 -6.52
CA ALA A 245 9.58 -10.55 -7.00
C ALA A 245 8.78 -11.16 -5.85
N ASP A 246 7.49 -11.37 -6.09
CA ASP A 246 6.65 -12.20 -5.21
C ASP A 246 6.57 -13.60 -5.81
N GLY A 247 6.86 -14.60 -5.00
CA GLY A 247 6.77 -16.01 -5.41
C GLY A 247 6.46 -16.91 -4.23
N VAL A 248 6.06 -18.14 -4.54
CA VAL A 248 6.04 -19.20 -3.53
C VAL A 248 7.31 -20.03 -3.76
N PRO A 249 8.21 -20.13 -2.77
CA PRO A 249 9.40 -20.95 -2.89
C PRO A 249 9.02 -22.43 -2.98
N ASP A 250 9.88 -23.22 -3.64
CA ASP A 250 9.76 -24.68 -3.59
C ASP A 250 10.07 -25.17 -2.18
N VAL A 251 9.20 -26.02 -1.64
CA VAL A 251 9.32 -26.55 -0.26
C VAL A 251 10.48 -27.55 -0.13
N ASP A 252 11.00 -28.06 -1.24
CA ASP A 252 12.17 -28.94 -1.28
C ASP A 252 13.51 -28.17 -1.32
N THR A 253 13.49 -26.86 -1.03
CA THR A 253 14.72 -26.07 -0.87
C THR A 253 15.52 -26.50 0.37
N ASP A 254 16.85 -26.50 0.25
CA ASP A 254 17.78 -26.71 1.34
C ASP A 254 18.00 -25.45 2.20
N PHE A 255 17.46 -24.30 1.78
CA PHE A 255 17.49 -23.05 2.53
C PHE A 255 16.46 -23.06 3.66
N ARG A 256 16.91 -23.43 4.87
CA ARG A 256 16.01 -23.73 6.01
C ARG A 256 15.29 -22.52 6.57
N GLU A 257 15.87 -21.34 6.44
CA GLU A 257 15.36 -20.09 7.02
C GLU A 257 14.37 -19.38 6.08
N TRP A 258 13.86 -20.08 5.04
CA TRP A 258 12.98 -19.51 4.00
C TRP A 258 11.66 -18.88 4.53
N TYR A 259 11.32 -19.07 5.80
CA TYR A 259 10.13 -18.50 6.43
C TYR A 259 10.41 -17.23 7.26
N LEU A 260 11.67 -16.82 7.41
CA LEU A 260 12.06 -15.56 8.06
C LEU A 260 12.33 -14.47 7.03
N PRO A 261 12.31 -13.18 7.37
CA PRO A 261 12.95 -12.15 6.55
C PRO A 261 14.47 -12.36 6.57
N TRP A 262 15.10 -12.22 5.41
CA TRP A 262 16.56 -12.28 5.29
C TRP A 262 17.12 -11.14 4.47
N TRP A 263 18.33 -10.74 4.88
CA TRP A 263 19.16 -9.78 4.17
C TRP A 263 20.47 -10.44 3.78
N TRP A 264 20.82 -10.36 2.50
CA TRP A 264 22.08 -10.82 1.95
C TRP A 264 22.96 -9.63 1.59
N TRP A 265 24.23 -9.71 1.95
CA TRP A 265 25.25 -8.77 1.51
C TRP A 265 26.31 -9.50 0.69
N PHE A 266 26.43 -9.16 -0.60
CA PHE A 266 27.51 -9.66 -1.45
C PHE A 266 28.67 -8.68 -1.48
N SER A 267 29.89 -9.21 -1.44
CA SER A 267 31.15 -8.45 -1.47
C SER A 267 31.36 -7.61 -2.75
N HIS A 268 30.54 -7.81 -3.79
CA HIS A 268 30.55 -7.05 -5.04
C HIS A 268 29.58 -5.86 -5.05
N GLY A 269 28.96 -5.52 -3.91
CA GLY A 269 28.16 -4.29 -3.74
C GLY A 269 26.66 -4.46 -3.93
N ASP A 270 26.19 -5.63 -4.37
CA ASP A 270 24.78 -5.96 -4.43
C ASP A 270 24.31 -6.50 -3.09
N VAL A 271 23.23 -5.93 -2.56
CA VAL A 271 22.49 -6.48 -1.43
C VAL A 271 21.23 -7.10 -2.02
N VAL A 272 20.81 -8.26 -1.52
CA VAL A 272 19.53 -8.87 -1.90
C VAL A 272 18.77 -9.11 -0.60
N GLY A 273 17.68 -8.38 -0.41
CA GLY A 273 16.75 -8.61 0.71
C GLY A 273 15.42 -9.07 0.14
N LEU A 274 14.81 -10.08 0.77
CA LEU A 274 13.38 -10.36 0.56
C LEU A 274 12.62 -9.73 1.74
N SER A 275 11.67 -8.86 1.42
CA SER A 275 10.73 -8.27 2.38
C SER A 275 9.44 -9.08 2.49
#